data_AF-A0A931TFB8-F1
#
_entry.id   AF-A0A931TFB8-F1
#
_cell.length_a   1.000
_cell.length_b   1.000
_cell.length_c   1.000
_cell.angle_alpha   90.00
_cell.angle_beta   90.00
_cell.angle_gamma   90.00
#
_symmetry.space_group_name_H-M   'P 1'
#
loop_
_entity.id
_entity.type
_entity.pdbx_description
1 polymer ?
#
loop_
_entity_poly.entity_id
_entity_poly.type
_entity_poly.pdbx_seq_one_letter_code
_entity_poly.pdbx_strand_id
1 'polypeptide(L)'
;MSVSPLAAASPTGGPGGNMLANANMMCGMLQPGSVAATSNDCRLCHGRQADHGHPTEFDYARWSRGSGTIALRPVSEVQRRGLSLPDGQVRCVTCHDASSPWKFHIKLPQGAKPVPGVDLRRPMTYESARALPPPQPGDDVAKKSLCVACHALD
;
A
#
# COMPACT_ATOMS: atom_id res chain seq x y z
N MET A 1 -57.77 -26.55 -18.32
CA MET A 1 -57.76 -26.61 -16.84
C MET A 1 -56.46 -27.29 -16.43
N SER A 2 -55.70 -26.64 -15.52
CA SER A 2 -54.57 -27.15 -14.74
C SER A 2 -53.40 -27.85 -15.46
N VAL A 3 -52.19 -27.28 -15.36
CA VAL A 3 -51.25 -27.55 -14.25
C VAL A 3 -50.09 -26.53 -14.30
N SER A 4 -49.83 -25.89 -13.17
CA SER A 4 -48.61 -25.09 -12.95
C SER A 4 -47.51 -25.99 -12.37
N PRO A 5 -46.24 -25.85 -12.79
CA PRO A 5 -45.12 -26.38 -12.03
C PRO A 5 -44.60 -25.35 -11.01
N LEU A 6 -44.54 -25.76 -9.74
CA LEU A 6 -43.62 -25.19 -8.76
C LEU A 6 -42.23 -25.79 -8.98
N ALA A 7 -41.22 -24.95 -9.16
CA ALA A 7 -39.84 -25.29 -8.81
C ALA A 7 -39.13 -24.01 -8.36
N ALA A 8 -38.73 -24.01 -7.09
CA ALA A 8 -38.04 -22.94 -6.40
C ALA A 8 -36.58 -22.85 -6.87
N ALA A 9 -36.17 -21.68 -7.34
CA ALA A 9 -34.77 -21.32 -7.47
C ALA A 9 -34.33 -20.64 -6.16
N SER A 10 -33.58 -21.35 -5.34
CA SER A 10 -32.86 -20.74 -4.21
C SER A 10 -31.69 -19.92 -4.74
N PRO A 11 -31.56 -18.61 -4.44
CA PRO A 11 -30.30 -17.92 -4.61
C PRO A 11 -29.37 -18.36 -3.47
N THR A 12 -28.43 -19.25 -3.75
CA THR A 12 -27.22 -19.40 -2.92
C THR A 12 -26.30 -18.21 -3.17
N GLY A 13 -26.75 -17.03 -2.73
CA GLY A 13 -25.88 -15.88 -2.49
C GLY A 13 -25.04 -16.17 -1.26
N GLY A 14 -23.87 -16.77 -1.45
CA GLY A 14 -22.89 -16.95 -0.38
C GLY A 14 -22.49 -15.60 0.24
N PRO A 15 -22.16 -15.55 1.54
CA PRO A 15 -21.85 -14.32 2.26
C PRO A 15 -20.42 -13.86 1.91
N GLY A 16 -20.21 -13.39 0.68
CA GLY A 16 -18.94 -12.77 0.25
C GLY A 16 -18.84 -11.28 0.60
N GLY A 17 -19.90 -10.69 1.17
CA GLY A 17 -20.05 -9.24 1.29
C GLY A 17 -19.60 -8.59 2.59
N ASN A 18 -19.19 -9.34 3.63
CA ASN A 18 -19.03 -8.77 4.98
C ASN A 18 -17.65 -8.90 5.63
N MET A 19 -16.67 -9.55 4.99
CA MET A 19 -15.31 -9.59 5.58
C MET A 19 -14.56 -8.25 5.43
N LEU A 20 -14.83 -7.49 4.38
CA LEU A 20 -14.18 -6.17 4.16
C LEU A 20 -14.72 -5.08 5.09
N ALA A 21 -16.00 -5.16 5.49
CA ALA A 21 -16.63 -4.17 6.36
C ALA A 21 -16.11 -4.26 7.82
N ASN A 22 -15.85 -5.47 8.33
CA ASN A 22 -15.30 -5.67 9.68
C ASN A 22 -13.79 -5.45 9.77
N ALA A 23 -13.04 -5.61 8.67
CA ALA A 23 -11.61 -5.32 8.65
C ALA A 23 -11.30 -3.83 8.91
N ASN A 24 -12.19 -2.92 8.48
CA ASN A 24 -12.05 -1.48 8.74
C ASN A 24 -12.23 -1.08 10.21
N MET A 25 -12.94 -1.85 11.03
CA MET A 25 -13.12 -1.52 12.45
C MET A 25 -11.96 -1.99 13.35
N MET A 26 -11.08 -2.88 12.85
CA MET A 26 -9.97 -3.43 13.64
C MET A 26 -8.58 -3.20 13.04
N CYS A 27 -8.48 -2.52 11.88
CA CYS A 27 -7.18 -2.18 11.33
C CYS A 27 -6.48 -1.16 12.23
N GLY A 28 -5.42 -1.60 12.93
CA GLY A 28 -4.61 -0.75 13.81
C GLY A 28 -4.01 0.48 13.11
N MET A 29 -3.94 0.48 11.77
CA MET A 29 -3.53 1.64 10.98
C MET A 29 -4.48 2.84 11.12
N LEU A 30 -5.79 2.57 11.25
CA LEU A 30 -6.83 3.60 11.31
C LEU A 30 -7.04 4.16 12.73
N GLN A 31 -6.30 3.65 13.71
CA GLN A 31 -6.41 4.05 15.11
C GLN A 31 -5.36 5.10 15.49
N PRO A 32 -5.61 5.96 16.49
CA PRO A 32 -4.57 6.83 17.06
C PRO A 32 -3.35 6.02 17.48
N GLY A 33 -2.15 6.53 17.17
CA GLY A 33 -0.89 5.83 17.48
C GLY A 33 -0.49 4.75 16.48
N SER A 34 -1.19 4.63 15.35
CA SER A 34 -0.88 3.68 14.28
C SER A 34 0.57 3.73 13.78
N VAL A 35 1.26 4.86 13.91
CA VAL A 35 2.69 5.01 13.59
C VAL A 35 3.60 4.05 14.39
N ALA A 36 3.13 3.54 15.53
CA ALA A 36 3.83 2.54 16.34
C ALA A 36 3.51 1.09 15.94
N ALA A 37 2.53 0.87 15.06
CA ALA A 37 2.12 -0.46 14.64
C ALA A 37 3.29 -1.22 13.97
N THR A 38 3.39 -2.49 14.32
CA THR A 38 4.28 -3.43 13.64
C THR A 38 3.67 -3.87 12.31
N SER A 39 4.48 -4.44 11.41
CA SER A 39 3.91 -5.01 10.18
C SER A 39 3.10 -6.26 10.50
N ASN A 40 3.45 -6.97 11.57
CA ASN A 40 2.64 -8.07 12.11
C ASN A 40 1.22 -7.61 12.50
N ASP A 41 1.05 -6.45 13.13
CA ASP A 41 -0.27 -5.92 13.48
C ASP A 41 -1.14 -5.70 12.24
N CYS A 42 -0.55 -5.21 11.15
CA CYS A 42 -1.25 -5.06 9.87
C CYS A 42 -1.60 -6.42 9.25
N ARG A 43 -0.71 -7.41 9.35
CA ARG A 43 -0.91 -8.75 8.79
C ARG A 43 -1.99 -9.56 9.49
N LEU A 44 -2.39 -9.22 10.73
CA LEU A 44 -3.52 -9.87 11.40
C LEU A 44 -4.84 -9.73 10.63
N CYS A 45 -5.05 -8.58 9.97
CA CYS A 45 -6.25 -8.34 9.16
C CYS A 45 -6.00 -8.53 7.65
N HIS A 46 -4.79 -8.21 7.17
CA HIS A 46 -4.46 -8.25 5.73
C HIS A 46 -3.78 -9.56 5.26
N GLY A 47 -3.39 -10.43 6.19
CA GLY A 47 -2.63 -11.66 5.89
C GLY A 47 -1.19 -11.40 5.41
N ARG A 48 -0.40 -12.47 5.24
CA ARG A 48 0.98 -12.38 4.72
C ARG A 48 1.08 -11.94 3.26
N GLN A 49 -0.02 -11.99 2.52
CA GLN A 49 -0.10 -11.51 1.12
C GLN A 49 -0.04 -9.97 1.03
N ALA A 50 -0.12 -9.27 2.16
CA ALA A 50 0.04 -7.82 2.25
C ALA A 50 1.48 -7.34 2.05
N ASP A 51 2.47 -8.24 2.04
CA ASP A 51 3.83 -7.92 1.64
C ASP A 51 3.80 -7.65 0.12
N HIS A 52 3.56 -6.40 -0.27
CA HIS A 52 3.37 -5.92 -1.64
C HIS A 52 4.62 -6.00 -2.54
N GLY A 53 5.39 -7.08 -2.44
CA GLY A 53 6.66 -7.27 -3.13
C GLY A 53 7.84 -6.54 -2.47
N HIS A 54 7.69 -6.10 -1.21
CA HIS A 54 8.77 -5.48 -0.45
C HIS A 54 8.87 -6.10 0.95
N PRO A 55 10.08 -6.51 1.39
CA PRO A 55 10.25 -7.01 2.75
C PRO A 55 9.94 -5.93 3.79
N THR A 56 9.34 -6.34 4.90
CA THR A 56 9.13 -5.51 6.10
C THR A 56 9.88 -6.08 7.28
N GLU A 57 10.12 -5.28 8.32
CA GLU A 57 10.73 -5.69 9.60
C GLU A 57 12.19 -6.14 9.47
N PHE A 58 12.93 -5.57 8.50
CA PHE A 58 14.37 -5.74 8.40
C PHE A 58 15.10 -4.51 8.94
N ASP A 59 16.30 -4.72 9.51
CA ASP A 59 17.20 -3.64 9.93
C ASP A 59 17.71 -2.88 8.70
N TYR A 60 17.16 -1.68 8.49
CA TYR A 60 17.46 -0.87 7.30
C TYR A 60 18.92 -0.41 7.28
N ALA A 61 19.49 -0.04 8.42
CA ALA A 61 20.88 0.44 8.49
C ALA A 61 21.88 -0.67 8.19
N ARG A 62 21.60 -1.91 8.63
CA ARG A 62 22.40 -3.07 8.26
C ARG A 62 22.29 -3.37 6.77
N TRP A 63 21.08 -3.33 6.22
CA TRP A 63 20.86 -3.57 4.79
C TRP A 63 21.47 -2.48 3.90
N SER A 64 21.39 -1.22 4.30
CA SER A 64 21.92 -0.11 3.50
C SER A 64 23.43 -0.07 3.39
N ARG A 65 24.13 -0.75 4.31
CA ARG A 65 25.60 -0.92 4.28
C ARG A 65 26.03 -2.17 3.51
N GLY A 66 25.09 -3.08 3.19
CA GLY A 66 25.39 -4.31 2.46
C GLY A 66 25.45 -4.09 0.95
N SER A 67 26.15 -4.99 0.25
CA SER A 67 26.22 -5.02 -1.23
C SER A 67 24.95 -5.64 -1.85
N GLY A 68 23.78 -5.18 -1.44
CA GLY A 68 22.52 -5.58 -2.06
C GLY A 68 22.52 -5.27 -3.57
N THR A 69 21.72 -6.00 -4.34
CA THR A 69 21.59 -5.80 -5.80
C THR A 69 21.06 -4.42 -6.19
N ILE A 70 20.45 -3.69 -5.25
CA ILE A 70 19.99 -2.31 -5.42
C ILE A 70 20.54 -1.47 -4.27
N ALA A 71 21.23 -0.38 -4.60
CA ALA A 71 21.78 0.55 -3.62
C ALA A 71 20.66 1.24 -2.81
N LEU A 72 20.77 1.17 -1.48
CA LEU A 72 19.89 1.86 -0.55
C LEU A 72 20.54 3.15 -0.07
N ARG A 73 19.72 4.16 0.19
CA ARG A 73 20.18 5.41 0.79
C ARG A 73 20.51 5.22 2.28
N PRO A 74 21.36 6.06 2.87
CA PRO A 74 21.53 6.09 4.32
C PRO A 74 20.23 6.49 5.04
N VAL A 75 20.03 5.98 6.27
CA VAL A 75 18.86 6.28 7.12
C VAL A 75 18.55 7.78 7.20
N SER A 76 19.58 8.61 7.40
CA SER A 76 19.42 10.06 7.52
C SER A 76 18.85 10.71 6.26
N GLU A 77 19.18 10.17 5.09
CA GLU A 77 18.64 10.67 3.83
C GLU A 77 17.19 10.23 3.63
N VAL A 78 16.86 8.98 3.95
CA VAL A 78 15.48 8.46 3.91
C VAL A 78 14.55 9.32 4.77
N GLN A 79 14.99 9.64 5.99
CA GLN A 79 14.24 10.49 6.93
C GLN A 79 14.09 11.92 6.41
N ARG A 80 15.16 12.52 5.87
CA ARG A 80 15.10 13.85 5.24
C ARG A 80 14.16 13.89 4.04
N ARG A 81 14.01 12.78 3.33
CA ARG A 81 13.04 12.62 2.24
C ARG A 81 11.61 12.38 2.75
N GLY A 82 11.36 12.33 4.06
CA GLY A 82 10.02 12.31 4.65
C GLY A 82 9.48 10.92 5.02
N LEU A 83 10.32 9.88 4.96
CA LEU A 83 9.94 8.54 5.38
C LEU A 83 10.37 8.26 6.82
N SER A 84 9.47 7.65 7.58
CA SER A 84 9.74 7.16 8.93
C SER A 84 10.22 5.72 8.87
N LEU A 85 11.27 5.42 9.62
CA LEU A 85 11.77 4.06 9.85
C LEU A 85 11.62 3.72 11.35
N PRO A 86 10.42 3.31 11.81
CA PRO A 86 10.21 2.97 13.21
C PRO A 86 11.18 1.88 13.65
N ASP A 87 11.88 2.11 14.77
CA ASP A 87 12.93 1.24 15.29
C ASP A 87 14.04 0.91 14.26
N GLY A 88 14.27 1.81 13.30
CA GLY A 88 15.26 1.62 12.25
C GLY A 88 14.86 0.61 11.16
N GLN A 89 13.58 0.23 11.09
CA GLN A 89 13.06 -0.77 10.16
C GLN A 89 12.08 -0.18 9.16
N VAL A 90 11.98 -0.82 7.99
CA VAL A 90 10.86 -0.60 7.07
C VAL A 90 9.66 -1.37 7.57
N ARG A 91 8.53 -0.69 7.78
CA ARG A 91 7.25 -1.28 8.18
C ARG A 91 6.15 -0.93 7.19
N CYS A 92 4.97 -1.55 7.31
CA CYS A 92 3.79 -1.12 6.54
C CYS A 92 3.55 0.39 6.67
N VAL A 93 3.69 0.95 7.87
CA VAL A 93 3.50 2.39 8.16
C VAL A 93 4.62 3.29 7.64
N THR A 94 5.72 2.73 7.12
CA THR A 94 6.71 3.51 6.37
C THR A 94 6.11 4.01 5.05
N CYS A 95 5.27 3.20 4.42
CA CYS A 95 4.67 3.48 3.10
C CYS A 95 3.17 3.78 3.15
N HIS A 96 2.50 3.46 4.26
CA HIS A 96 1.06 3.63 4.43
C HIS A 96 0.75 4.55 5.62
N ASP A 97 -0.25 5.41 5.44
CA ASP A 97 -0.68 6.40 6.43
C ASP A 97 -2.21 6.54 6.32
N ALA A 98 -2.94 6.24 7.39
CA ALA A 98 -4.40 6.32 7.40
C ALA A 98 -4.97 7.70 7.01
N SER A 99 -4.20 8.77 7.25
CA SER A 99 -4.57 10.13 6.83
C SER A 99 -4.38 10.38 5.33
N SER A 100 -3.66 9.49 4.63
CA SER A 100 -3.46 9.61 3.20
C SER A 100 -4.77 9.43 2.44
N PRO A 101 -5.10 10.37 1.54
CA PRO A 101 -6.32 10.31 0.74
C PRO A 101 -6.20 9.33 -0.43
N TRP A 102 -5.01 8.78 -0.70
CA TRP A 102 -4.77 7.94 -1.88
C TRP A 102 -5.23 6.51 -1.66
N LYS A 103 -5.48 5.78 -2.75
CA LYS A 103 -5.83 4.36 -2.69
C LYS A 103 -4.83 3.59 -1.81
N PHE A 104 -5.35 2.67 -1.00
CA PHE A 104 -4.59 1.90 -0.03
C PHE A 104 -3.84 2.75 1.00
N HIS A 105 -4.22 4.02 1.20
CA HIS A 105 -3.60 4.90 2.17
C HIS A 105 -2.09 5.10 1.92
N ILE A 106 -1.66 5.10 0.66
CA ILE A 106 -0.25 5.26 0.29
C ILE A 106 0.26 6.63 0.72
N LYS A 107 1.33 6.68 1.52
CA LYS A 107 2.02 7.91 1.88
C LYS A 107 2.76 8.47 0.66
N LEU A 108 2.63 9.76 0.40
CA LEU A 108 3.53 10.46 -0.53
C LEU A 108 4.55 11.27 0.28
N PRO A 109 5.85 11.20 -0.05
CA PRO A 109 6.86 12.05 0.59
C PRO A 109 6.53 13.53 0.42
N GLN A 110 6.95 14.37 1.36
CA GLN A 110 6.69 15.82 1.29
C GLN A 110 7.24 16.41 -0.01
N GLY A 111 6.44 17.21 -0.70
CA GLY A 111 6.81 17.82 -1.99
C GLY A 111 6.70 16.89 -3.20
N ALA A 112 6.38 15.61 -3.01
CA ALA A 112 6.09 14.71 -4.13
C ALA A 112 4.74 15.09 -4.76
N LYS A 113 4.75 15.30 -6.08
CA LYS A 113 3.51 15.51 -6.84
C LYS A 113 2.82 14.15 -7.05
N PRO A 114 1.52 14.00 -6.72
CA PRO A 114 0.79 12.79 -7.05
C PRO A 114 0.71 12.62 -8.57
N VAL A 115 1.08 11.44 -9.03
CA VAL A 115 1.03 11.02 -10.44
C VAL A 115 0.18 9.75 -10.49
N PRO A 116 -0.61 9.51 -11.56
CA PRO A 116 -1.43 8.32 -11.66
C PRO A 116 -0.61 7.02 -11.52
N GLY A 117 -1.20 6.01 -10.86
CA GLY A 117 -0.58 4.71 -10.68
C GLY A 117 -0.24 4.00 -12.00
N VAL A 118 0.80 3.16 -11.95
CA VAL A 118 1.25 2.34 -13.08
C VAL A 118 0.62 0.94 -12.99
N ASP A 119 -0.11 0.51 -14.02
CA ASP A 119 -0.56 -0.87 -14.19
C ASP A 119 0.34 -1.56 -15.23
N LEU A 120 1.14 -2.53 -14.80
CA LEU A 120 2.10 -3.26 -15.63
C LEU A 120 1.45 -4.03 -16.79
N ARG A 121 0.13 -4.27 -16.74
CA ARG A 121 -0.62 -4.90 -17.84
C ARG A 121 -1.12 -3.88 -18.86
N ARG A 122 -0.97 -2.59 -18.58
CA ARG A 122 -1.44 -1.47 -19.41
C ARG A 122 -0.27 -0.52 -19.67
N PRO A 123 0.54 -0.75 -20.71
CA PRO A 123 1.72 0.06 -21.03
C PRO A 123 1.43 1.56 -21.16
N MET A 124 0.20 1.92 -21.53
CA MET A 124 -0.28 3.31 -21.58
C MET A 124 -0.31 4.04 -20.23
N THR A 125 -0.08 3.35 -19.11
CA THR A 125 0.01 3.95 -17.77
C THR A 125 1.43 4.32 -17.38
N TYR A 126 2.42 4.04 -18.25
CA TYR A 126 3.83 4.29 -17.94
C TYR A 126 4.14 5.78 -18.12
N GLU A 127 5.12 6.32 -17.38
CA GLU A 127 5.44 7.76 -17.32
C GLU A 127 5.62 8.43 -18.70
N SER A 128 5.97 7.68 -19.74
CA SER A 128 6.16 8.18 -21.10
C SER A 128 4.89 8.29 -21.95
N ALA A 129 3.74 7.78 -21.47
CA ALA A 129 2.52 7.62 -22.25
C ALA A 129 1.44 8.64 -21.83
N ARG A 130 1.52 9.85 -22.39
CA ARG A 130 0.47 10.90 -22.36
C ARG A 130 0.26 11.58 -21.00
N ALA A 131 -0.14 12.86 -21.04
CA ALA A 131 -0.61 13.58 -19.86
C ALA A 131 -1.92 12.97 -19.38
N LEU A 132 -1.84 12.06 -18.41
CA LEU A 132 -3.00 11.57 -17.68
C LEU A 132 -3.55 12.69 -16.79
N PRO A 133 -4.87 12.70 -16.53
CA PRO A 133 -5.46 13.67 -15.59
C PRO A 133 -4.81 13.53 -14.20
N PRO A 134 -4.71 14.62 -13.42
CA PRO A 134 -4.23 14.55 -12.04
C PRO A 134 -5.09 13.59 -11.20
N PRO A 135 -4.48 12.74 -10.35
CA PRO A 135 -5.21 11.85 -9.45
C PRO A 135 -6.14 12.62 -8.52
N GLN A 136 -7.32 12.06 -8.25
CA GLN A 136 -8.26 12.52 -7.23
C GLN A 136 -8.08 11.71 -5.93
N PRO A 137 -8.58 12.21 -4.79
CA PRO A 137 -8.67 11.40 -3.57
C PRO A 137 -9.36 10.05 -3.84
N GLY A 138 -8.75 8.96 -3.36
CA GLY A 138 -9.17 7.58 -3.60
C GLY A 138 -8.50 6.92 -4.81
N ASP A 139 -7.86 7.69 -5.70
CA ASP A 139 -7.15 7.13 -6.86
C ASP A 139 -5.84 6.46 -6.47
N ASP A 140 -5.42 5.51 -7.32
CA ASP A 140 -4.10 4.91 -7.23
C ASP A 140 -3.03 5.89 -7.72
N VAL A 141 -1.93 5.97 -6.98
CA VAL A 141 -0.83 6.89 -7.27
C VAL A 141 0.47 6.14 -7.47
N ALA A 142 1.33 6.67 -8.34
CA ALA A 142 2.64 6.11 -8.62
C ALA A 142 3.50 6.07 -7.35
N LYS A 143 3.99 4.87 -7.01
CA LYS A 143 4.84 4.63 -5.84
C LYS A 143 6.31 5.02 -6.07
N LYS A 144 6.66 5.53 -7.26
CA LYS A 144 8.04 5.87 -7.62
C LYS A 144 8.69 6.82 -6.63
N SER A 145 7.97 7.83 -6.15
CA SER A 145 8.46 8.77 -5.13
C SER A 145 8.83 8.09 -3.80
N LEU A 146 8.09 7.05 -3.39
CA LEU A 146 8.45 6.20 -2.25
C LEU A 146 9.69 5.34 -2.55
N CYS A 147 9.76 4.74 -3.74
CA CYS A 147 10.90 3.92 -4.13
C CYS A 147 12.21 4.73 -4.11
N VAL A 148 12.25 5.91 -4.72
CA VAL A 148 13.46 6.75 -4.76
C VAL A 148 13.80 7.40 -3.41
N ALA A 149 12.88 7.37 -2.45
CA ALA A 149 13.17 7.81 -1.08
C ALA A 149 14.05 6.79 -0.32
N CYS A 150 13.91 5.48 -0.61
CA CYS A 150 14.72 4.42 -0.02
C CYS A 150 15.87 3.97 -0.94
N HIS A 151 15.65 3.93 -2.24
CA HIS A 151 16.62 3.43 -3.21
C HIS A 151 17.32 4.60 -3.95
N ALA A 152 18.61 4.44 -4.21
CA ALA A 152 19.38 5.36 -5.04
C ALA A 152 19.16 5.03 -6.53
N LEU A 153 17.96 5.35 -7.04
CA LEU A 153 17.51 5.06 -8.42
C LEU A 153 17.29 6.34 -9.26
N ASP A 154 17.64 7.51 -8.73
CA ASP A 154 17.52 8.81 -9.40
C ASP A 154 18.84 9.28 -10.02
#